data_AF-A0A1M3CYM0-F1
#
_entry.id   AF-A0A1M3CYM0-F1
#
_cell.length_a   1.000
_cell.length_b   1.000
_cell.length_c   1.000
_cell.angle_alpha   90.00
_cell.angle_beta   90.00
_cell.angle_gamma   90.00
#
_symmetry.space_group_name_H-M   'P 1'
#
loop_
_entity.id
_entity.type
_entity.pdbx_description
1 polymer ?
#
loop_
_entity_poly.entity_id
_entity_poly.type
_entity_poly.pdbx_seq_one_letter_code
_entity_poly.pdbx_strand_id
1 'polypeptide(L)'
;MLDQITPFDALMREANEMQKYLDETTSEQINDVLERGEMLAGMLSRSGKMVADAEYHRDNFQKSEIVGILKDTVKLSLPALVMKQLVESACKDYNYLCKRCERINRTAVHQLDWCRTVISNAKSEREASKGFNNQHSKQQIF
;
A
#
# COMPACT_ATOMS: atom_id res chain seq x y z
N MET A 1 -14.70 -19.92 -11.83
CA MET A 1 -14.40 -18.50 -12.13
C MET A 1 -13.93 -17.86 -10.83
N LEU A 2 -12.63 -18.00 -10.52
CA LEU A 2 -11.75 -17.13 -9.73
C LEU A 2 -10.41 -17.87 -9.51
N ASP A 3 -9.74 -18.28 -10.59
CA ASP A 3 -8.48 -19.06 -10.51
C ASP A 3 -7.24 -18.19 -10.19
N GLN A 4 -7.45 -16.96 -9.69
CA GLN A 4 -6.37 -15.98 -9.49
C GLN A 4 -6.38 -15.27 -8.12
N ILE A 5 -7.14 -15.77 -7.15
CA ILE A 5 -7.10 -15.25 -5.77
C ILE A 5 -5.81 -15.73 -5.10
N THR A 6 -5.00 -14.78 -4.63
CA THR A 6 -3.78 -15.11 -3.87
C THR A 6 -4.17 -15.78 -2.55
N PRO A 7 -3.58 -16.92 -2.16
CA PRO A 7 -3.85 -17.55 -0.86
C PRO A 7 -3.56 -16.62 0.33
N PHE A 8 -4.31 -16.78 1.42
CA PHE A 8 -4.19 -15.92 2.62
C PHE A 8 -2.76 -15.86 3.18
N ASP A 9 -2.10 -17.01 3.35
CA ASP A 9 -0.74 -17.06 3.88
C ASP A 9 0.28 -16.38 2.96
N ALA A 10 0.07 -16.48 1.65
CA ALA A 10 0.89 -15.79 0.66
C ALA A 10 0.69 -14.27 0.74
N LEU A 11 -0.56 -13.80 0.89
CA LEU A 11 -0.85 -12.37 1.12
C LEU A 11 -0.19 -11.86 2.40
N MET A 12 -0.24 -12.62 3.49
CA MET A 12 0.41 -12.25 4.75
C MET A 12 1.92 -12.11 4.59
N ARG A 13 2.56 -13.05 3.88
CA ARG A 13 4.00 -12.99 3.59
C ARG A 13 4.34 -11.78 2.71
N GLU A 14 3.63 -11.59 1.61
CA GLU A 14 3.84 -10.44 0.72
C GLU A 14 3.62 -9.11 1.45
N ALA A 15 2.61 -9.01 2.33
CA ALA A 15 2.37 -7.82 3.14
C ALA A 15 3.52 -7.55 4.13
N ASN A 16 4.16 -8.59 4.68
CA ASN A 16 5.36 -8.44 5.50
C ASN A 16 6.55 -7.92 4.70
N GLU A 17 6.79 -8.48 3.52
CA GLU A 17 7.89 -8.09 2.63
C GLU A 17 7.73 -6.64 2.14
N MET A 18 6.52 -6.27 1.70
CA MET A 18 6.22 -4.89 1.31
C MET A 18 6.36 -3.91 2.47
N GLN A 19 5.89 -4.26 3.66
CA GLN A 19 6.04 -3.39 4.83
C GLN A 19 7.51 -3.15 5.14
N LYS A 20 8.33 -4.21 5.12
CA LYS A 20 9.77 -4.11 5.36
C LYS A 20 10.42 -3.12 4.38
N TYR A 21 10.11 -3.21 3.09
CA TYR A 21 10.61 -2.28 2.09
C TYR A 21 10.14 -0.83 2.31
N LEU A 22 8.87 -0.64 2.70
CA LEU A 22 8.33 0.70 2.98
C LEU A 22 8.96 1.35 4.21
N ASP A 23 9.42 0.55 5.17
CA ASP A 23 10.09 1.00 6.39
C ASP A 23 11.58 1.34 6.17
N GLU A 24 12.17 0.92 5.04
CA GLU A 24 13.54 1.25 4.67
C GLU A 24 13.66 2.71 4.19
N THR A 25 14.71 3.39 4.64
CA THR A 25 15.05 4.75 4.20
C THR A 25 15.78 4.71 2.86
N THR A 26 15.44 5.62 1.95
CA THR A 26 16.15 5.82 0.67
C THR A 26 17.02 7.08 0.73
N SER A 27 18.17 7.04 0.06
CA SER A 27 19.06 8.20 -0.08
C SER A 27 18.42 9.26 -0.99
N GLU A 28 18.89 10.51 -0.92
CA GLU A 28 18.42 11.58 -1.81
C GLU A 28 19.11 11.57 -3.19
N GLN A 29 19.96 10.57 -3.47
CA GLN A 29 20.58 10.44 -4.78
C GLN A 29 19.52 10.13 -5.83
N ILE A 30 19.55 10.89 -6.93
CA ILE A 30 18.49 10.84 -7.93
C ILE A 30 18.28 9.44 -8.54
N ASN A 31 19.35 8.64 -8.68
CA ASN A 31 19.27 7.29 -9.22
C ASN A 31 18.55 6.35 -8.24
N ASP A 32 18.87 6.42 -6.96
CA ASP A 32 18.22 5.63 -5.90
C ASP A 32 16.74 5.98 -5.79
N VAL A 33 16.38 7.27 -5.95
CA VAL A 33 14.99 7.73 -5.94
C VAL A 33 14.21 7.22 -7.16
N LEU A 34 14.85 7.16 -8.34
CA LEU A 34 14.25 6.60 -9.54
C LEU A 34 13.97 5.10 -9.39
N GLU A 35 14.95 4.35 -8.90
CA GLU A 35 14.81 2.92 -8.61
C GLU A 35 13.71 2.66 -7.57
N ARG A 36 13.69 3.45 -6.48
CA ARG A 36 12.63 3.38 -5.47
C ARG A 36 11.27 3.64 -6.10
N GLY A 37 11.16 4.65 -6.96
CA GLY A 37 9.92 5.01 -7.66
C GLY A 37 9.39 3.89 -8.55
N GLU A 38 10.25 3.18 -9.27
CA GLU A 38 9.87 2.03 -10.09
C GLU A 38 9.31 0.88 -9.24
N MET A 39 10.00 0.55 -8.15
CA MET A 39 9.55 -0.47 -7.20
C MET A 39 8.19 -0.10 -6.57
N LEU A 40 8.04 1.15 -6.13
CA LEU A 40 6.79 1.66 -5.56
C LEU A 40 5.62 1.61 -6.55
N ALA A 41 5.86 1.87 -7.84
CA ALA A 41 4.84 1.74 -8.88
C ALA A 41 4.37 0.29 -9.04
N GLY A 42 5.30 -0.67 -9.05
CA GLY A 42 4.97 -2.11 -9.04
C GLY A 42 4.20 -2.53 -7.79
N MET A 43 4.64 -2.07 -6.62
CA MET A 43 3.97 -2.31 -5.35
C MET A 43 2.56 -1.71 -5.31
N LEU A 44 2.33 -0.54 -5.91
CA LEU A 44 1.00 0.08 -5.94
C LEU A 44 -0.01 -0.80 -6.70
N SER A 45 0.40 -1.31 -7.86
CA SER A 45 -0.40 -2.26 -8.65
C SER A 45 -0.69 -3.55 -7.87
N ARG A 46 0.34 -4.15 -7.28
CA ARG A 46 0.20 -5.41 -6.55
C ARG A 46 -0.62 -5.26 -5.27
N SER A 47 -0.36 -4.24 -4.47
CA SER A 47 -1.07 -3.98 -3.20
C SER A 47 -2.55 -3.68 -3.43
N GLY A 48 -2.93 -3.02 -4.54
CA GLY A 48 -4.33 -2.87 -4.94
C GLY A 48 -5.04 -4.21 -5.14
N LYS A 49 -4.39 -5.16 -5.83
CA LYS A 49 -4.91 -6.54 -5.94
C LYS A 49 -4.96 -7.23 -4.57
N MET A 50 -3.95 -7.05 -3.72
CA MET A 50 -3.92 -7.68 -2.39
C MET A 50 -5.07 -7.22 -1.48
N VAL A 51 -5.53 -5.97 -1.60
CA VAL A 51 -6.74 -5.50 -0.90
C VAL A 51 -7.95 -6.33 -1.34
N ALA A 52 -8.19 -6.45 -2.64
CA ALA A 52 -9.31 -7.21 -3.17
C ALA A 52 -9.25 -8.70 -2.78
N ASP A 53 -8.06 -9.33 -2.88
CA ASP A 53 -7.88 -10.72 -2.49
C ASP A 53 -8.12 -10.92 -0.98
N ALA A 54 -7.69 -9.99 -0.12
CA ALA A 54 -7.89 -10.05 1.32
C ALA A 54 -9.37 -9.90 1.70
N GLU A 55 -10.09 -8.96 1.07
CA GLU A 55 -11.53 -8.79 1.25
C GLU A 55 -12.29 -10.04 0.82
N TYR A 56 -11.90 -10.66 -0.30
CA TYR A 56 -12.49 -11.91 -0.74
C TYR A 56 -12.34 -13.04 0.30
N HIS A 57 -11.16 -13.19 0.90
CA HIS A 57 -10.94 -14.18 1.96
C HIS A 57 -11.78 -13.90 3.21
N ARG A 58 -11.87 -12.63 3.62
CA ARG A 58 -12.74 -12.20 4.73
C ARG A 58 -14.19 -12.57 4.47
N ASP A 59 -14.71 -12.24 3.30
CA ASP A 59 -16.11 -12.43 2.95
C ASP A 59 -16.46 -13.92 2.82
N ASN A 60 -15.53 -14.74 2.32
CA ASN A 60 -15.67 -16.20 2.33
C ASN A 60 -15.70 -16.80 3.73
N PHE A 61 -14.86 -16.31 4.65
CA PHE A 61 -14.89 -16.73 6.05
C PHE A 61 -16.19 -16.32 6.73
N GLN A 62 -16.67 -15.10 6.48
CA GLN A 62 -17.98 -14.64 6.99
C GLN A 62 -19.13 -15.51 6.47
N LYS A 63 -19.09 -15.90 5.19
CA LYS A 63 -20.14 -16.74 4.62
C LYS A 63 -20.16 -18.16 5.18
N SER A 64 -18.99 -18.75 5.45
CA SER A 64 -18.85 -20.14 5.88
C SER A 64 -19.06 -20.32 7.39
N GLU A 65 -18.31 -19.59 8.20
CA GLU A 65 -18.24 -19.81 9.65
C GLU A 65 -19.22 -18.95 10.44
N ILE A 66 -19.47 -17.72 9.98
CA ILE A 66 -20.25 -16.74 10.76
C ILE A 66 -21.75 -16.98 10.64
N VAL A 67 -22.24 -17.62 9.59
CA VAL A 67 -23.64 -18.07 9.53
C VAL A 67 -23.95 -19.08 10.65
N GLY A 68 -22.98 -19.93 11.01
CA GLY A 68 -23.10 -20.84 12.15
C GLY A 68 -23.14 -20.08 13.47
N ILE A 69 -22.16 -19.19 13.68
CA ILE A 69 -22.08 -18.35 14.88
C ILE A 69 -23.36 -17.52 15.05
N LEU A 70 -23.87 -16.91 13.98
CA LEU A 70 -25.10 -16.11 14.01
C LEU A 70 -26.32 -16.93 14.42
N LYS A 71 -26.46 -18.18 13.95
CA LYS A 71 -27.57 -19.06 14.36
C LYS A 71 -27.58 -19.33 15.85
N ASP A 72 -26.40 -19.48 16.46
CA ASP A 72 -26.28 -19.68 17.91
C ASP A 72 -26.38 -18.37 18.70
N THR A 73 -25.92 -17.27 18.13
CA THR A 73 -25.95 -15.94 18.78
C THR A 73 -27.35 -15.32 18.75
N VAL A 74 -28.15 -15.59 17.71
CA VAL A 74 -29.57 -15.17 17.64
C VAL A 74 -30.38 -15.80 18.79
N LYS A 75 -30.06 -17.03 19.20
CA LYS A 75 -30.69 -17.66 20.38
C LYS A 75 -30.42 -16.89 21.68
N LEU A 76 -29.32 -16.13 21.74
CA LEU A 76 -28.93 -15.32 22.90
C LEU A 76 -29.65 -13.95 22.94
N SER A 77 -30.45 -13.59 21.92
CA SER A 77 -31.21 -12.33 21.85
C SER A 77 -30.35 -11.07 22.11
N LEU A 78 -29.10 -11.09 21.65
CA LEU A 78 -28.18 -9.97 21.82
C LEU A 78 -28.57 -8.78 20.94
N PRO A 79 -28.27 -7.53 21.37
CA PRO A 79 -28.42 -6.36 20.51
C PRO A 79 -27.59 -6.48 19.23
N ALA A 80 -28.09 -5.93 18.13
CA ALA A 80 -27.45 -6.00 16.81
C ALA A 80 -26.00 -5.48 16.79
N LEU A 81 -25.71 -4.43 17.58
CA LEU A 81 -24.35 -3.91 17.72
C LEU A 81 -23.38 -4.92 18.33
N VAL A 82 -23.81 -5.66 19.36
CA VAL A 82 -23.00 -6.68 20.03
C VAL A 82 -22.74 -7.84 19.07
N MET A 83 -23.77 -8.27 18.32
CA MET A 83 -23.60 -9.30 17.30
C MET A 83 -22.58 -8.88 16.24
N LYS A 84 -22.64 -7.64 15.74
CA LYS A 84 -21.65 -7.12 14.79
C LYS A 84 -20.23 -7.14 15.36
N GLN A 85 -20.04 -6.72 16.61
CA GLN A 85 -18.72 -6.74 17.26
C GLN A 85 -18.17 -8.16 17.42
N LEU A 86 -19.03 -9.14 17.72
CA LEU A 86 -18.63 -10.55 17.79
C LEU A 86 -18.20 -11.08 16.42
N VAL A 87 -18.94 -10.74 15.36
CA VAL A 87 -18.60 -11.07 13.97
C VAL A 87 -17.27 -10.46 13.55
N GLU A 88 -17.04 -9.18 13.88
CA GLU A 88 -15.77 -8.49 13.60
C GLU A 88 -14.60 -9.11 14.38
N SER A 89 -14.84 -9.52 15.63
CA SER A 89 -13.86 -10.22 16.47
C SER A 89 -13.51 -11.60 15.91
N ALA A 90 -14.50 -12.36 15.42
CA ALA A 90 -14.28 -13.63 14.75
C ALA A 90 -13.46 -13.47 13.45
N CYS A 91 -13.64 -12.35 12.74
CA CYS A 91 -12.88 -12.02 11.53
C CYS A 91 -11.55 -11.31 11.80
N LYS A 92 -11.04 -11.27 13.03
CA LYS A 92 -9.91 -10.40 13.42
C LYS A 92 -8.69 -10.50 12.49
N ASP A 93 -8.31 -11.71 12.05
CA ASP A 93 -7.09 -11.94 11.26
C ASP A 93 -7.27 -11.46 9.82
N TYR A 94 -8.45 -11.71 9.24
CA TYR A 94 -8.82 -11.19 7.91
C TYR A 94 -8.95 -9.66 7.93
N ASN A 95 -9.60 -9.11 8.95
CA ASN A 95 -9.72 -7.67 9.15
C ASN A 95 -8.35 -7.00 9.31
N TYR A 96 -7.43 -7.64 10.02
CA TYR A 96 -6.05 -7.19 10.15
C TYR A 96 -5.35 -7.15 8.79
N LEU A 97 -5.44 -8.23 7.99
CA LEU A 97 -4.82 -8.29 6.67
C LEU A 97 -5.40 -7.24 5.71
N CYS A 98 -6.74 -7.09 5.62
CA CYS A 98 -7.37 -6.06 4.77
C CYS A 98 -6.82 -4.66 5.09
N LYS A 99 -6.86 -4.27 6.37
CA LYS A 99 -6.36 -2.97 6.83
C LYS A 99 -4.88 -2.80 6.55
N ARG A 100 -4.10 -3.87 6.64
CA ARG A 100 -2.66 -3.84 6.37
C ARG A 100 -2.39 -3.61 4.87
N CYS A 101 -3.07 -4.34 3.99
CA CYS A 101 -2.97 -4.14 2.54
C CYS A 101 -3.36 -2.71 2.13
N GLU A 102 -4.45 -2.17 2.69
CA GLU A 102 -4.89 -0.79 2.44
C GLU A 102 -3.85 0.25 2.88
N ARG A 103 -3.24 0.05 4.05
CA ARG A 103 -2.19 0.93 4.57
C ARG A 103 -0.93 0.87 3.72
N ILE A 104 -0.49 -0.33 3.34
CA ILE A 104 0.66 -0.52 2.44
C ILE A 104 0.42 0.22 1.12
N ASN A 105 -0.76 0.05 0.51
CA ASN A 105 -1.13 0.72 -0.73
C ASN A 105 -1.04 2.26 -0.58
N ARG A 106 -1.63 2.80 0.49
CA ARG A 106 -1.62 4.24 0.77
C ARG A 106 -0.20 4.77 1.03
N THR A 107 0.61 4.05 1.78
CA THR A 107 2.01 4.43 2.02
C THR A 107 2.79 4.43 0.71
N ALA A 108 2.59 3.43 -0.16
CA ALA A 108 3.24 3.39 -1.47
C ALA A 108 2.85 4.59 -2.35
N VAL A 109 1.57 5.02 -2.34
CA VAL A 109 1.14 6.26 -3.02
C VAL A 109 1.95 7.46 -2.52
N HIS A 110 1.96 7.68 -1.21
CA HIS A 110 2.62 8.87 -0.64
C HIS A 110 4.13 8.86 -0.84
N GLN A 111 4.79 7.71 -0.74
CA GLN A 111 6.22 7.60 -1.02
C GLN A 111 6.51 7.80 -2.51
N LEU A 112 5.64 7.34 -3.41
CA LEU A 112 5.80 7.57 -4.85
C LEU A 112 5.64 9.05 -5.20
N ASP A 113 4.70 9.75 -4.56
CA ASP A 113 4.54 11.20 -4.69
C ASP A 113 5.76 11.95 -4.18
N TRP A 114 6.33 11.53 -3.04
CA TRP A 114 7.60 12.08 -2.56
C TRP A 114 8.74 11.89 -3.58
N CYS A 115 8.86 10.70 -4.18
CA CYS A 115 9.86 10.45 -5.24
C CYS A 115 9.67 11.41 -6.42
N ARG A 116 8.43 11.66 -6.85
CA ARG A 116 8.11 12.61 -7.93
C ARG A 116 8.55 14.03 -7.56
N THR A 117 8.33 14.47 -6.32
CA THR A 117 8.77 15.78 -5.84
C THR A 117 10.29 15.90 -5.86
N VAL A 118 11.02 14.91 -5.34
CA VAL A 118 12.49 14.92 -5.34
C VAL A 118 13.05 14.98 -6.77
N ILE A 119 12.49 14.18 -7.68
CA ILE A 119 12.89 14.20 -9.10
C ILE A 119 12.61 15.56 -9.74
N SER A 120 11.47 16.18 -9.42
CA SER A 120 11.12 17.52 -9.93
C SER A 120 12.12 18.57 -9.45
N ASN A 121 12.45 18.58 -8.16
CA ASN A 121 13.42 19.52 -7.58
C ASN A 121 14.80 19.36 -8.24
N ALA A 122 15.28 18.13 -8.38
CA ALA A 122 16.56 17.85 -9.03
C ALA A 122 16.61 18.28 -10.51
N LYS A 123 15.47 18.29 -11.22
CA LYS A 123 15.37 18.84 -12.58
C LYS A 123 15.48 20.36 -12.56
N SER A 124 14.74 21.03 -11.68
CA SER A 124 14.75 22.50 -11.55
C SER A 124 16.14 23.03 -11.16
N GLU A 125 16.84 22.38 -10.23
CA GLU A 125 18.21 22.76 -9.84
C GLU A 125 19.21 22.65 -11.01
N ARG A 126 19.08 21.60 -11.83
CA ARG A 126 19.89 21.43 -13.05
C ARG A 126 19.61 22.51 -14.09
N GLU A 127 18.36 22.91 -14.25
CA GLU A 127 17.97 23.99 -15.17
C GLU A 127 18.51 25.35 -14.71
N ALA A 128 18.36 25.67 -13.42
CA ALA A 128 18.92 26.89 -12.83
C ALA A 128 20.45 26.96 -13.03
N SER A 129 21.16 25.85 -12.77
CA SER A 129 22.62 25.76 -12.95
C SER A 129 23.06 26.00 -14.41
N LYS A 130 22.31 25.47 -15.38
CA LYS A 130 22.55 25.74 -16.81
C LYS A 130 22.35 27.22 -17.16
N GLY A 131 21.32 27.86 -16.57
CA GLY A 131 21.04 29.28 -16.74
C GLY A 131 22.19 30.18 -16.26
N PHE A 132 22.75 29.90 -15.08
CA PHE A 132 23.90 30.63 -14.54
C PHE A 132 25.15 30.50 -15.41
N ASN A 133 25.48 29.28 -15.88
CA ASN A 133 26.62 29.06 -16.77
C ASN A 133 26.49 29.79 -18.12
N ASN A 134 25.26 29.91 -18.64
CA ASN A 134 25.00 30.63 -19.89
C ASN A 134 25.05 32.16 -19.74
N GLN A 135 24.84 32.70 -18.54
CA GLN A 135 24.99 34.15 -18.28
C GLN A 135 26.46 34.53 -18.08
N HIS A 136 27.23 33.72 -17.37
CA HIS A 136 28.67 33.95 -17.18
C HIS A 136 29.46 33.87 -18.48
N SER A 137 29.14 32.91 -19.36
CA SER A 137 29.78 32.79 -20.67
C SER A 137 29.47 33.97 -21.61
N LYS A 138 28.32 34.62 -21.48
CA LYS A 138 28.00 35.86 -22.24
C LYS A 138 28.72 37.10 -21.70
N GLN A 139 29.07 37.14 -20.41
CA GLN A 139 29.81 38.27 -19.81
C GLN A 139 31.32 38.24 -20.09
N GLN A 140 31.88 37.10 -20.49
CA GLN A 140 33.31 36.97 -20.81
C GLN A 140 33.66 37.21 -22.29
N ILE A 141 32.67 37.54 -23.13
CA ILE A 141 32.85 37.76 -24.58
C ILE A 141 32.93 39.27 -24.92
N PHE A 142 33.02 40.15 -23.91
CA PHE A 142 33.23 41.59 -24.07
C PHE A 142 34.50 42.05 -23.36
#